data_AF-A0AAW9K429-F1
#
_entry.id   AF-A0AAW9K429-F1
#
_cell.length_a   1.000
_cell.length_b   1.000
_cell.length_c   1.000
_cell.angle_alpha   90.00
_cell.angle_beta   90.00
_cell.angle_gamma   90.00
#
_symmetry.space_group_name_H-M   'P 1'
#
loop_
_entity.id
_entity.type
_entity.pdbx_description
1 polymer ?
#
loop_
_entity_poly.entity_id
_entity_poly.type
_entity_poly.pdbx_seq_one_letter_code
_entity_poly.pdbx_strand_id
1 'polypeptide(L)'
;MSNGRVTIPTDDNFIKETMEIAEKWGADAIRDCDGFKLPKEIKGLAEKIYSTYFVARGDNEWAEQNIEELQQTYLMTKHHLATSETLIIKIMDGYFKEQVKPDSYHDVKEFWEVIDRTTGEVIGLDKWEYNEEADEVTIKDTKIWHEYTVSFLAYCIWDPTQMYNHITNNWGDKPHEMPFD
;
A
#
# COMPACT_ATOMS: atom_id res chain seq x y z
N MET A 1 -42.69 2.16 -15.80
CA MET A 1 -41.65 1.63 -14.89
C MET A 1 -41.22 2.75 -13.97
N SER A 2 -40.88 2.47 -12.71
CA SER A 2 -40.33 3.52 -11.83
C SER A 2 -38.87 3.76 -12.22
N ASN A 3 -38.52 5.00 -12.54
CA ASN A 3 -37.14 5.41 -12.79
C ASN A 3 -36.46 5.82 -11.47
N GLY A 4 -35.13 5.73 -11.43
CA GLY A 4 -34.26 6.16 -10.33
C GLY A 4 -33.85 5.07 -9.35
N ARG A 5 -33.02 5.46 -8.36
CA ARG A 5 -32.33 4.57 -7.40
C ARG A 5 -31.29 3.66 -8.06
N VAL A 6 -30.76 4.09 -9.21
CA VAL A 6 -29.76 3.35 -9.97
C VAL A 6 -28.66 4.32 -10.39
N THR A 7 -27.43 4.01 -9.99
CA THR A 7 -26.21 4.70 -10.42
C THR A 7 -25.47 3.82 -11.41
N ILE A 8 -25.09 4.37 -12.56
CA ILE A 8 -24.29 3.66 -13.57
C ILE A 8 -22.89 4.29 -13.71
N PRO A 9 -21.84 3.50 -14.01
CA PRO A 9 -20.54 4.05 -14.35
C PRO A 9 -20.53 4.60 -15.79
N THR A 10 -19.59 5.47 -16.09
CA THR A 10 -19.32 5.96 -17.44
C THR A 10 -17.81 6.08 -17.68
N ASP A 11 -17.43 6.27 -18.94
CA ASP A 11 -16.05 6.50 -19.37
C ASP A 11 -16.02 7.51 -20.52
N ASP A 12 -14.88 8.17 -20.72
CA ASP A 12 -14.72 9.31 -21.63
C ASP A 12 -15.09 9.00 -23.09
N ASN A 13 -14.82 7.77 -23.53
CA ASN A 13 -15.07 7.29 -24.90
C ASN A 13 -16.35 6.44 -25.03
N PHE A 14 -17.22 6.43 -24.02
CA PHE A 14 -18.41 5.55 -23.97
C PHE A 14 -19.72 6.27 -23.66
N ILE A 15 -19.79 7.57 -23.97
CA ILE A 15 -20.91 8.44 -23.61
C ILE A 15 -22.22 8.01 -24.26
N LYS A 16 -22.20 7.62 -25.54
CA LYS A 16 -23.41 7.20 -26.26
C LYS A 16 -24.01 5.94 -25.64
N GLU A 17 -23.18 4.94 -25.37
CA GLU A 17 -23.58 3.68 -24.78
C GLU A 17 -24.03 3.87 -23.33
N THR A 18 -23.38 4.76 -22.57
CA THR A 18 -23.82 5.17 -21.24
C THR A 18 -25.26 5.70 -21.28
N MET A 19 -25.60 6.50 -22.29
CA MET A 19 -26.96 7.03 -22.46
C MET A 19 -28.00 5.95 -22.77
N GLU A 20 -27.65 5.01 -23.65
CA GLU A 20 -28.53 3.87 -23.95
C GLU A 20 -28.78 3.01 -22.71
N ILE A 21 -27.77 2.82 -21.85
CA ILE A 21 -27.91 2.07 -20.58
C ILE A 21 -28.72 2.87 -19.57
N ALA A 22 -28.47 4.18 -19.44
CA ALA A 22 -29.22 5.05 -18.54
C ALA A 22 -30.72 5.02 -18.81
N GLU A 23 -31.11 5.09 -20.09
CA GLU A 23 -32.51 5.01 -20.50
C GLU A 23 -33.10 3.61 -20.24
N LYS A 24 -32.39 2.54 -20.63
CA LYS A 24 -32.85 1.15 -20.44
C LYS A 24 -33.05 0.78 -18.97
N TRP A 25 -32.16 1.26 -18.09
CA TRP A 25 -32.17 0.91 -16.67
C TRP A 25 -32.89 1.94 -15.80
N GLY A 26 -33.27 3.09 -16.38
CA GLY A 26 -33.90 4.19 -15.65
C GLY A 26 -32.95 4.80 -14.60
N ALA A 27 -31.67 4.96 -14.93
CA ALA A 27 -30.67 5.51 -14.00
C ALA A 27 -30.90 6.99 -13.70
N ASP A 28 -30.85 7.39 -12.42
CA ASP A 28 -30.93 8.80 -11.98
C ASP A 28 -29.55 9.39 -11.63
N ALA A 29 -28.50 8.55 -11.65
CA ALA A 29 -27.15 8.94 -11.28
C ALA A 29 -26.10 8.34 -12.20
N ILE A 30 -25.04 9.10 -12.45
CA ILE A 30 -23.84 8.65 -13.18
C ILE A 30 -22.63 8.82 -12.26
N ARG A 31 -21.75 7.81 -12.22
CA ARG A 31 -20.45 7.84 -11.55
C ARG A 31 -19.34 7.98 -12.60
N ASP A 32 -18.51 9.00 -12.47
CA ASP A 32 -17.36 9.20 -13.37
C ASP A 32 -16.26 8.14 -13.18
N CYS A 33 -15.36 8.03 -14.15
CA CYS A 33 -14.17 7.20 -14.01
C CYS A 33 -13.08 7.97 -13.25
N ASP A 34 -12.28 7.24 -12.48
CA ASP A 34 -11.33 7.82 -11.54
C ASP A 34 -10.25 8.63 -12.29
N GLY A 35 -10.12 9.91 -11.95
CA GLY A 35 -9.17 10.84 -12.60
C GLY A 35 -9.71 11.54 -13.84
N PHE A 36 -10.93 11.24 -14.29
CA PHE A 36 -11.59 11.93 -15.39
C PHE A 36 -12.71 12.83 -14.88
N LYS A 37 -12.73 14.08 -15.36
CA LYS A 37 -13.87 14.97 -15.15
C LYS A 37 -14.76 14.91 -16.35
N LEU A 38 -15.99 14.48 -16.15
CA LEU A 38 -17.00 14.43 -17.20
C LEU A 38 -17.08 15.77 -17.95
N PRO A 39 -16.99 15.78 -19.30
CA PRO A 39 -17.11 17.01 -20.07
C PRO A 39 -18.44 17.70 -19.78
N LYS A 40 -18.45 19.03 -19.93
CA LYS A 40 -19.63 19.85 -19.64
C LYS A 40 -20.86 19.43 -20.44
N GLU A 41 -20.67 18.78 -21.58
CA GLU A 41 -21.71 18.22 -22.46
C GLU A 41 -22.53 17.10 -21.78
N ILE A 42 -21.99 16.47 -20.73
CA ILE A 42 -22.66 15.44 -19.93
C ILE A 42 -23.53 16.05 -18.82
N LYS A 43 -23.44 17.38 -18.59
CA LYS A 43 -24.34 18.06 -17.64
C LYS A 43 -25.78 17.95 -18.13
N GLY A 44 -26.57 17.16 -17.41
CA GLY A 44 -27.97 16.88 -17.73
C GLY A 44 -28.27 15.44 -18.16
N LEU A 45 -27.26 14.58 -18.29
CA LEU A 45 -27.47 13.14 -18.59
C LEU A 45 -28.05 12.36 -17.40
N ALA A 46 -27.82 12.84 -16.18
CA ALA A 46 -28.41 12.32 -14.95
C ALA A 46 -28.66 13.44 -13.96
N GLU A 47 -29.60 13.22 -13.02
CA GLU A 47 -29.92 14.17 -11.96
C GLU A 47 -28.75 14.36 -10.99
N LYS A 48 -27.97 13.28 -10.78
CA LYS A 48 -26.82 13.25 -9.86
C LYS A 48 -25.57 12.79 -10.59
N ILE A 49 -24.47 13.50 -10.34
CA ILE A 49 -23.14 13.11 -10.79
C ILE A 49 -22.30 12.82 -9.55
N TYR A 50 -21.74 11.62 -9.49
CA TYR A 50 -20.86 11.17 -8.43
C TYR A 50 -19.43 11.18 -8.94
N SER A 51 -18.56 11.80 -8.16
CA SER A 51 -17.11 11.78 -8.38
C SER A 51 -16.42 11.14 -7.19
N THR A 52 -15.48 10.24 -7.47
CA THR A 52 -14.63 9.69 -6.40
C THR A 52 -13.61 10.75 -5.98
N TYR A 53 -13.40 10.89 -4.67
CA TYR A 53 -12.32 11.69 -4.12
C TYR A 53 -11.44 10.82 -3.24
N PHE A 54 -10.15 10.72 -3.58
CA PHE A 54 -9.17 9.97 -2.81
C PHE A 54 -8.44 10.95 -1.88
N VAL A 55 -8.64 10.78 -0.57
CA VAL A 55 -8.15 11.73 0.44
C VAL A 55 -6.68 11.54 0.80
N ALA A 56 -6.17 10.33 0.66
CA ALA A 56 -4.88 9.88 1.17
C ALA A 56 -3.98 9.29 0.06
N ARG A 57 -4.29 9.60 -1.21
CA ARG A 57 -3.48 9.23 -2.39
C ARG A 57 -3.86 10.09 -3.60
N GLY A 58 -3.04 10.01 -4.66
CA GLY A 58 -3.27 10.70 -5.94
C GLY A 58 -2.49 12.01 -6.10
N ASP A 59 -1.65 12.36 -5.13
CA ASP A 59 -0.70 13.49 -5.18
C ASP A 59 0.73 12.99 -4.88
N ASN A 60 1.36 12.36 -5.87
CA ASN A 60 2.72 11.85 -5.73
C ASN A 60 3.76 12.95 -5.54
N GLU A 61 3.54 14.16 -6.09
CA GLU A 61 4.49 15.27 -5.93
C GLU A 61 4.61 15.67 -4.46
N TRP A 62 3.47 15.77 -3.77
CA TRP A 62 3.46 15.98 -2.33
C TRP A 62 4.10 14.78 -1.60
N ALA A 63 3.73 13.55 -1.96
CA ALA A 63 4.18 12.35 -1.25
C ALA A 63 5.70 12.13 -1.35
N GLU A 64 6.29 12.41 -2.51
CA GLU A 64 7.74 12.33 -2.75
C GLU A 64 8.51 13.41 -1.99
N GLN A 65 7.87 14.54 -1.67
CA GLN A 65 8.48 15.63 -0.90
C GLN A 65 8.38 15.43 0.63
N ASN A 66 7.45 14.59 1.09
CA ASN A 66 7.16 14.35 2.51
C ASN A 66 7.15 12.84 2.80
N ILE A 67 8.25 12.15 2.52
CA ILE A 67 8.35 10.68 2.61
C ILE A 67 8.11 10.18 4.05
N GLU A 68 8.43 10.99 5.05
CA GLU A 68 8.18 10.72 6.47
C GLU A 68 6.70 10.73 6.84
N GLU A 69 5.84 11.34 6.01
CA GLU A 69 4.38 11.40 6.19
C GLU A 69 3.65 10.35 5.31
N LEU A 70 4.38 9.40 4.73
CA LEU A 70 3.76 8.24 4.11
C LEU A 70 3.17 7.31 5.16
N GLN A 71 2.10 6.60 4.80
CA GLN A 71 1.54 5.58 5.68
C GLN A 71 2.58 4.53 6.04
N GLN A 72 2.57 4.10 7.31
CA GLN A 72 3.51 3.10 7.81
C GLN A 72 2.79 1.88 8.38
N THR A 73 3.48 0.75 8.41
CA THR A 73 2.96 -0.48 9.03
C THR A 73 4.09 -1.30 9.65
N TYR A 74 3.79 -2.01 10.73
CA TYR A 74 4.71 -2.99 11.29
C TYR A 74 4.66 -4.28 10.48
N LEU A 75 5.83 -4.71 10.00
CA LEU A 75 6.07 -5.97 9.33
C LEU A 75 6.86 -6.90 10.24
N MET A 76 6.76 -8.21 9.98
CA MET A 76 7.47 -9.23 10.76
C MET A 76 8.09 -10.25 9.81
N THR A 77 9.38 -10.48 9.94
CA THR A 77 10.07 -11.51 9.16
C THR A 77 9.48 -12.89 9.41
N LYS A 78 9.78 -13.84 8.53
CA LYS A 78 9.60 -15.26 8.84
C LYS A 78 10.41 -15.65 10.09
N HIS A 79 10.10 -16.79 10.66
CA HIS A 79 10.91 -17.37 11.73
C HIS A 79 12.25 -17.87 11.16
N HIS A 80 13.36 -17.48 11.79
CA HIS A 80 14.70 -17.91 11.42
C HIS A 80 15.34 -18.71 12.54
N LEU A 81 15.68 -19.97 12.26
CA LEU A 81 16.35 -20.86 13.19
C LEU A 81 17.84 -20.49 13.31
N ALA A 82 18.30 -20.17 14.51
CA ALA A 82 19.73 -19.97 14.77
C ALA A 82 20.46 -21.32 14.81
N THR A 83 21.45 -21.49 13.94
CA THR A 83 22.34 -22.67 13.93
C THR A 83 23.76 -22.34 14.42
N SER A 84 24.00 -21.07 14.78
CA SER A 84 25.24 -20.57 15.35
C SER A 84 24.95 -19.45 16.35
N GLU A 85 25.98 -18.83 16.93
CA GLU A 85 25.85 -17.67 17.84
C GLU A 85 25.61 -16.34 17.10
N THR A 86 25.69 -16.35 15.76
CA THR A 86 25.32 -15.21 14.92
C THR A 86 24.23 -15.63 13.94
N LEU A 87 23.21 -14.80 13.77
CA LEU A 87 22.14 -14.99 12.81
C LEU A 87 21.93 -13.72 11.99
N ILE A 88 21.87 -13.85 10.67
CA ILE A 88 21.60 -12.74 9.75
C ILE A 88 20.22 -12.97 9.13
N ILE A 89 19.35 -11.97 9.21
CA ILE A 89 17.98 -12.00 8.71
C ILE A 89 17.80 -10.91 7.66
N LYS A 90 17.45 -11.31 6.43
CA LYS A 90 17.00 -10.39 5.37
C LYS A 90 15.55 -9.98 5.64
N ILE A 91 15.34 -8.75 6.11
CA ILE A 91 14.03 -8.35 6.64
C ILE A 91 12.95 -8.23 5.56
N MET A 92 13.36 -7.94 4.32
CA MET A 92 12.47 -7.82 3.16
C MET A 92 12.20 -9.16 2.45
N ASP A 93 12.74 -10.29 2.91
CA ASP A 93 12.48 -11.60 2.28
C ASP A 93 11.00 -11.99 2.39
N GLY A 94 10.35 -12.17 1.24
CA GLY A 94 8.92 -12.47 1.14
C GLY A 94 8.00 -11.27 1.07
N TYR A 95 8.53 -10.04 1.10
CA TYR A 95 7.76 -8.81 0.89
C TYR A 95 7.91 -8.27 -0.53
N PHE A 96 6.86 -7.58 -1.01
CA PHE A 96 6.88 -6.96 -2.33
C PHE A 96 7.55 -5.59 -2.26
N LYS A 97 8.77 -5.49 -2.78
CA LYS A 97 9.62 -4.30 -2.67
C LYS A 97 9.07 -3.05 -3.34
N GLU A 98 8.11 -3.19 -4.25
CA GLU A 98 7.43 -2.04 -4.88
C GLU A 98 6.29 -1.51 -4.01
N GLN A 99 5.82 -2.28 -3.02
CA GLN A 99 4.73 -1.88 -2.13
C GLN A 99 5.23 -1.28 -0.82
N VAL A 100 6.33 -1.81 -0.28
CA VAL A 100 6.82 -1.45 1.05
C VAL A 100 8.34 -1.30 1.06
N LYS A 101 8.83 -0.40 1.91
CA LYS A 101 10.25 -0.16 2.16
C LYS A 101 10.50 -0.02 3.67
N PRO A 102 11.56 -0.61 4.25
CA PRO A 102 11.90 -0.39 5.66
C PRO A 102 12.07 1.10 5.97
N ASP A 103 11.55 1.52 7.13
CA ASP A 103 11.75 2.86 7.65
C ASP A 103 13.05 2.93 8.46
N SER A 104 14.06 3.52 7.83
CA SER A 104 15.36 3.86 8.42
C SER A 104 15.50 5.35 8.76
N TYR A 105 14.46 6.17 8.51
CA TYR A 105 14.46 7.59 8.85
C TYR A 105 14.27 7.77 10.36
N HIS A 106 13.33 7.01 10.94
CA HIS A 106 13.15 6.93 12.39
C HIS A 106 14.16 5.96 13.02
N ASP A 107 14.46 6.15 14.31
CA ASP A 107 15.45 5.31 15.01
C ASP A 107 14.98 3.86 15.09
N VAL A 108 15.63 3.00 14.31
CA VAL A 108 15.35 1.55 14.29
C VAL A 108 15.48 0.91 15.67
N LYS A 109 16.30 1.44 16.58
CA LYS A 109 16.44 0.91 17.95
C LYS A 109 15.31 1.29 18.87
N GLU A 110 14.59 2.37 18.56
CA GLU A 110 13.40 2.77 19.29
C GLU A 110 12.16 2.02 18.80
N PHE A 111 12.03 1.86 17.47
CA PHE A 111 10.80 1.35 16.86
C PHE A 111 10.85 -0.14 16.49
N TRP A 112 12.01 -0.78 16.32
CA TRP A 112 12.07 -2.18 15.89
C TRP A 112 12.40 -3.13 17.04
N GLU A 113 11.91 -4.37 16.93
CA GLU A 113 12.16 -5.42 17.91
C GLU A 113 12.74 -6.66 17.25
N VAL A 114 13.80 -7.21 17.84
CA VAL A 114 14.24 -8.57 17.56
C VAL A 114 13.75 -9.47 18.69
N ILE A 115 13.02 -10.54 18.36
CA ILE A 115 12.37 -11.40 19.34
C ILE A 115 12.87 -12.83 19.19
N ASP A 116 13.35 -13.42 20.28
CA ASP A 116 13.55 -14.87 20.42
C ASP A 116 12.17 -15.51 20.59
N ARG A 117 11.63 -16.10 19.52
CA ARG A 117 10.28 -16.69 19.51
C ARG A 117 10.18 -17.98 20.30
N THR A 118 11.30 -18.64 20.60
CA THR A 118 11.32 -19.84 21.43
C THR A 118 11.08 -19.51 22.90
N THR A 119 11.56 -18.37 23.37
CA THR A 119 11.41 -17.92 24.76
C THR A 119 10.37 -16.80 24.94
N GLY A 120 10.08 -16.06 23.88
CA GLY A 120 9.28 -14.84 23.91
C GLY A 120 10.04 -13.60 24.36
N GLU A 121 11.37 -13.69 24.58
CA GLU A 121 12.19 -12.58 25.06
C GLU A 121 12.56 -11.62 23.92
N VAL A 122 12.46 -10.32 24.19
CA VAL A 122 13.01 -9.28 23.31
C VAL A 122 14.53 -9.24 23.47
N ILE A 123 15.25 -9.26 22.35
CA ILE A 123 16.70 -9.20 22.32
C ILE A 123 17.18 -7.77 22.56
N GLY A 124 18.16 -7.63 23.45
CA GLY A 124 18.76 -6.35 23.81
C GLY A 124 19.27 -5.57 22.59
N LEU A 125 19.10 -4.24 22.63
CA LEU A 125 19.42 -3.34 21.52
C LEU A 125 20.90 -3.39 21.10
N ASP A 126 21.80 -3.73 22.02
CA ASP A 126 23.24 -3.90 21.82
C ASP A 126 23.63 -5.22 21.12
N LYS A 127 22.69 -6.17 21.03
CA LYS A 127 22.92 -7.52 20.48
C LYS A 127 22.50 -7.67 19.03
N TRP A 128 22.06 -6.61 18.37
CA TRP A 128 21.76 -6.67 16.95
C TRP A 128 22.10 -5.36 16.26
N GLU A 129 22.28 -5.39 14.94
CA GLU A 129 22.58 -4.22 14.11
C GLU A 129 21.82 -4.34 12.78
N TYR A 130 21.30 -3.23 12.28
CA TYR A 130 20.65 -3.16 10.96
C TYR A 130 21.62 -2.60 9.92
N ASN A 131 21.68 -3.25 8.77
CA ASN A 131 22.41 -2.81 7.58
C ASN A 131 21.40 -2.42 6.50
N GLU A 132 21.27 -1.12 6.26
CA GLU A 132 20.34 -0.54 5.28
C GLU A 132 20.69 -0.90 3.83
N GLU A 133 21.97 -1.01 3.47
CA GLU A 133 22.36 -1.36 2.09
C GLU A 133 21.96 -2.79 1.71
N ALA A 134 21.89 -3.68 2.71
CA ALA A 134 21.61 -5.10 2.54
C ALA A 134 20.17 -5.51 2.88
N ASP A 135 19.36 -4.61 3.46
CA ASP A 135 18.08 -4.94 4.12
C ASP A 135 18.26 -6.08 5.16
N GLU A 136 19.33 -6.06 5.95
CA GLU A 136 19.72 -7.17 6.84
C GLU A 136 19.83 -6.76 8.31
N VAL A 137 19.29 -7.58 9.22
CA VAL A 137 19.55 -7.49 10.65
C VAL A 137 20.49 -8.62 11.06
N THR A 138 21.63 -8.25 11.64
CA THR A 138 22.57 -9.20 12.25
C THR A 138 22.31 -9.28 13.75
N ILE A 139 22.05 -10.47 14.27
CA ILE A 139 21.83 -10.77 15.69
C ILE A 139 23.06 -11.52 16.21
N LYS A 140 23.59 -11.10 17.35
CA LYS A 140 24.75 -11.67 18.06
C LYS A 140 24.27 -12.43 19.30
N ASP A 141 25.12 -13.34 19.78
CA ASP A 141 24.87 -14.20 20.95
C ASP A 141 23.55 -14.99 20.87
N THR A 142 23.15 -15.43 19.67
CA THR A 142 21.93 -16.23 19.51
C THR A 142 22.06 -17.59 20.18
N LYS A 143 20.98 -18.05 20.82
CA LYS A 143 20.90 -19.40 21.36
C LYS A 143 20.67 -20.37 20.21
N ILE A 144 21.60 -21.30 20.01
CA ILE A 144 21.48 -22.31 18.96
C ILE A 144 20.17 -23.10 19.16
N TRP A 145 19.46 -23.32 18.06
CA TRP A 145 18.15 -23.98 17.96
C TRP A 145 16.94 -23.17 18.42
N HIS A 146 17.13 -21.88 18.73
CA HIS A 146 16.02 -20.95 18.91
C HIS A 146 15.62 -20.31 17.58
N GLU A 147 14.36 -19.90 17.48
CA GLU A 147 13.84 -19.14 16.35
C GLU A 147 13.78 -17.65 16.67
N TYR A 148 14.15 -16.82 15.70
CA TYR A 148 14.17 -15.37 15.82
C TYR A 148 13.34 -14.71 14.73
N THR A 149 12.74 -13.57 15.05
CA THR A 149 12.07 -12.69 14.08
C THR A 149 12.47 -11.25 14.32
N VAL A 150 12.37 -10.42 13.29
CA VAL A 150 12.42 -8.96 13.42
C VAL A 150 11.04 -8.39 13.15
N SER A 151 10.52 -7.59 14.07
CA SER A 151 9.39 -6.69 13.86
C SER A 151 9.95 -5.32 13.48
N PHE A 152 9.62 -4.81 12.30
CA PHE A 152 10.20 -3.57 11.77
C PHE A 152 9.13 -2.67 11.16
N LEU A 153 9.34 -1.36 11.26
CA LEU A 153 8.46 -0.37 10.64
C LEU A 153 8.81 -0.24 9.16
N ALA A 154 7.79 -0.15 8.32
CA ALA A 154 7.95 0.02 6.87
C ALA A 154 6.99 1.07 6.34
N TYR A 155 7.48 1.94 5.45
CA TYR A 155 6.66 2.81 4.63
C TYR A 155 5.88 1.99 3.60
N CYS A 156 4.60 2.31 3.44
CA CYS A 156 3.78 1.90 2.31
C CYS A 156 4.04 2.87 1.16
N ILE A 157 4.74 2.42 0.12
CA ILE A 157 5.13 3.25 -1.04
C ILE A 157 4.23 3.01 -2.26
N TRP A 158 3.21 2.16 -2.13
CA TRP A 158 2.19 1.95 -3.15
C TRP A 158 0.83 1.63 -2.50
N ASP A 159 -0.18 2.45 -2.78
CA ASP A 159 -1.53 2.27 -2.26
C ASP A 159 -2.07 0.89 -2.66
N PRO A 160 -2.55 0.05 -1.71
CA PRO A 160 -2.95 -1.32 -2.01
C PRO A 160 -4.12 -1.42 -2.99
N THR A 161 -5.05 -0.45 -3.00
CA THR A 161 -6.20 -0.47 -3.93
C THR A 161 -5.73 -0.15 -5.34
N GLN A 162 -4.90 0.88 -5.50
CA GLN A 162 -4.32 1.28 -6.77
C GLN A 162 -3.38 0.18 -7.30
N MET A 163 -2.52 -0.39 -6.45
CA MET A 163 -1.65 -1.53 -6.77
C MET A 163 -2.46 -2.72 -7.28
N TYR A 164 -3.51 -3.12 -6.56
CA TYR A 164 -4.38 -4.21 -6.99
C TYR A 164 -4.95 -3.93 -8.39
N ASN A 165 -5.48 -2.73 -8.63
CA ASN A 165 -6.04 -2.36 -9.93
C ASN A 165 -4.97 -2.31 -11.03
N HIS A 166 -3.79 -1.80 -10.72
CA HIS A 166 -2.65 -1.68 -11.64
C HIS A 166 -2.17 -3.04 -12.12
N ILE A 167 -1.95 -3.97 -11.18
CA ILE A 167 -1.51 -5.34 -11.47
C ILE A 167 -2.62 -6.11 -12.19
N THR A 168 -3.86 -6.03 -11.69
CA THR A 168 -5.00 -6.78 -12.25
C THR A 168 -5.32 -6.37 -13.69
N ASN A 169 -5.24 -5.07 -13.99
CA ASN A 169 -5.55 -4.54 -15.31
C ASN A 169 -4.30 -4.30 -16.18
N ASN A 170 -3.12 -4.66 -15.68
CA ASN A 170 -1.83 -4.49 -16.34
C ASN A 170 -1.62 -3.06 -16.90
N TRP A 171 -1.69 -2.05 -16.03
CA TRP A 171 -1.55 -0.65 -16.41
C TRP A 171 -0.13 -0.24 -16.84
N GLY A 172 0.82 -1.17 -16.90
CA GLY A 172 2.17 -0.95 -17.44
C GLY A 172 2.97 0.06 -16.62
N ASP A 173 3.51 1.08 -17.29
CA ASP A 173 4.38 2.10 -16.68
C ASP A 173 3.61 3.25 -16.01
N LYS A 174 2.31 3.10 -15.75
CA LYS A 174 1.55 4.10 -15.01
C LYS A 174 2.19 4.28 -13.62
N PRO A 175 2.44 5.52 -13.16
CA PRO A 175 3.03 5.74 -11.83
C PRO A 175 2.22 5.09 -10.71
N HIS A 176 2.95 4.55 -9.73
CA HIS A 176 2.38 3.93 -8.54
C HIS A 176 1.96 5.05 -7.58
N GLU A 177 0.69 5.05 -7.18
CA GLU A 177 0.18 6.10 -6.29
C GLU A 177 0.67 5.84 -4.86
N MET A 178 1.39 6.81 -4.30
CA MET A 178 1.93 6.73 -2.95
C MET A 178 0.87 7.17 -1.93
N PRO A 179 0.57 6.35 -0.89
CA PRO A 179 -0.37 6.70 0.15
C PRO A 179 0.28 7.55 1.25
N PHE A 180 -0.48 8.46 1.82
CA PHE A 180 -0.01 9.39 2.86
C PHE A 180 -0.97 9.48 4.06
N ASP A 181 -0.46 9.91 5.22
CA ASP A 181 -1.18 9.97 6.50
C ASP A 181 -1.23 11.40 7.08
#